data_AF-B8L6E9-F1
#
_entry.id   AF-B8L6E9-F1
#
_cell.length_a   1.000
_cell.length_b   1.000
_cell.length_c   1.000
_cell.angle_alpha   90.00
_cell.angle_beta   90.00
_cell.angle_gamma   90.00
#
_symmetry.space_group_name_H-M   'P 1'
#
loop_
_entity.id
_entity.type
_entity.pdbx_description
1 polymer ?
#
loop_
_entity_poly.entity_id
_entity_poly.type
_entity_poly.pdbx_seq_one_letter_code
_entity_poly.pdbx_strand_id
1 'polypeptide(L)'
;MLAGAAKQLPAVTRAQPRVFLASSGQPELAASAAQLATLLEQASPSPLVKYLPLPEETHATIYHPAALQALRTLFPAPPPASP
;
A
#
# COMPACT_ATOMS: atom_id res chain seq x y z
N MET A 1 13.69 11.10 -4.59
CA MET A 1 12.64 10.42 -5.38
C MET A 1 11.19 10.72 -4.94
N LEU A 2 10.89 11.36 -3.79
CA LEU A 2 9.49 11.65 -3.39
C LEU A 2 9.17 13.15 -3.13
N ALA A 3 10.09 14.07 -3.43
CA ALA A 3 9.99 15.49 -3.07
C ALA A 3 8.73 16.22 -3.62
N GLY A 4 8.14 15.72 -4.70
CA GLY A 4 6.91 16.28 -5.30
C GLY A 4 5.60 15.60 -4.86
N ALA A 5 5.66 14.43 -4.21
CA ALA A 5 4.50 13.58 -3.99
C ALA A 5 3.41 14.26 -3.14
N ALA A 6 3.82 14.97 -2.09
CA ALA A 6 2.89 15.72 -1.22
C ALA A 6 2.06 16.76 -1.98
N LYS A 7 2.62 17.39 -3.03
CA LYS A 7 1.91 18.39 -3.85
C LYS A 7 0.87 17.75 -4.77
N GLN A 8 1.07 16.49 -5.16
CA GLN A 8 0.17 15.76 -6.07
C GLN A 8 -0.91 14.98 -5.32
N LEU A 9 -0.68 14.64 -4.05
CA LEU A 9 -1.58 13.87 -3.20
C LEU A 9 -3.03 14.39 -3.18
N PRO A 10 -3.31 15.71 -3.06
CA PRO A 10 -4.69 16.21 -3.05
C PRO A 10 -5.46 15.92 -4.34
N ALA A 11 -4.78 15.88 -5.50
CA ALA A 11 -5.44 15.54 -6.76
C ALA A 11 -5.81 14.04 -6.79
N VAL A 12 -4.96 13.18 -6.21
CA VAL A 12 -5.18 11.74 -6.12
C VAL A 12 -6.29 11.38 -5.13
N THR A 13 -6.30 12.02 -3.95
CA THR A 13 -7.27 11.71 -2.89
C THR A 13 -8.71 12.11 -3.24
N ARG A 14 -8.92 13.04 -4.18
CA ARG A 14 -10.26 13.40 -4.70
C ARG A 14 -11.04 12.20 -5.24
N ALA A 15 -10.36 11.22 -5.84
CA ALA A 15 -10.99 10.01 -6.34
C ALA A 15 -11.30 8.98 -5.23
N GLN A 16 -10.95 9.30 -3.97
CA GLN A 16 -11.02 8.43 -2.80
C GLN A 16 -10.47 7.01 -3.08
N PRO A 17 -9.25 6.90 -3.64
CA PRO A 17 -8.69 5.60 -3.98
C PRO A 17 -8.36 4.82 -2.71
N ARG A 18 -8.40 3.49 -2.82
CA ARG A 18 -7.98 2.56 -1.79
C ARG A 18 -6.69 1.88 -2.22
N VAL A 19 -5.60 2.18 -1.54
CA VAL A 19 -4.23 1.75 -1.90
C VAL A 19 -3.72 0.74 -0.89
N PHE A 20 -3.27 -0.41 -1.39
CA PHE A 20 -2.44 -1.35 -0.64
C PHE A 20 -1.02 -1.25 -1.17
N LEU A 21 -0.04 -1.11 -0.29
CA LEU A 21 1.37 -0.99 -0.65
C LEU A 21 2.17 -2.13 -0.03
N ALA A 22 3.05 -2.76 -0.81
CA ALA A 22 3.99 -3.76 -0.32
C ALA A 22 5.41 -3.46 -0.80
N SER A 23 6.39 -3.91 -0.03
CA SER A 23 7.82 -3.76 -0.35
C SER A 23 8.58 -5.05 -0.05
N SER A 24 9.62 -5.32 -0.85
CA SER A 24 10.48 -6.50 -0.69
C SER A 24 11.67 -6.16 0.21
N GLY A 25 12.53 -7.13 0.49
CA GLY A 25 13.79 -6.92 1.22
C GLY A 25 14.84 -6.06 0.51
N GLN A 26 14.56 -5.53 -0.69
CA GLN A 26 15.50 -4.65 -1.39
C GLN A 26 15.63 -3.30 -0.66
N PRO A 27 16.78 -2.97 -0.03
CA PRO A 27 16.85 -1.91 0.99
C PRO A 27 16.40 -0.52 0.51
N GLU A 28 16.88 -0.08 -0.66
CA GLU A 28 16.55 1.25 -1.19
C GLU A 28 15.07 1.39 -1.54
N LEU A 29 14.47 0.34 -2.11
CA LEU A 29 13.05 0.31 -2.45
C LEU A 29 12.18 0.19 -1.20
N ALA A 30 12.60 -0.60 -0.21
CA ALA A 30 11.90 -0.73 1.07
C ALA A 30 11.84 0.60 1.81
N ALA A 31 12.95 1.34 1.89
CA ALA A 31 13.00 2.66 2.50
C ALA A 31 12.10 3.66 1.75
N SER A 32 12.15 3.66 0.41
CA SER A 32 11.30 4.53 -0.41
C SER A 32 9.81 4.20 -0.27
N ALA A 33 9.46 2.92 -0.22
CA ALA A 33 8.08 2.45 -0.03
C ALA A 33 7.55 2.81 1.36
N ALA A 34 8.37 2.67 2.41
CA ALA A 34 8.00 3.11 3.76
C ALA A 34 7.75 4.63 3.81
N GLN A 35 8.61 5.43 3.19
CA GLN A 35 8.40 6.89 3.10
C GLN A 35 7.11 7.23 2.34
N LEU A 36 6.82 6.53 1.24
CA LEU A 36 5.58 6.70 0.50
C LEU A 36 4.35 6.31 1.33
N ALA A 37 4.43 5.21 2.09
CA ALA A 37 3.35 4.79 3.00
C ALA A 37 3.03 5.91 4.01
N THR A 38 4.05 6.48 4.66
CA THR A 38 3.87 7.60 5.59
C THR A 38 3.21 8.79 4.92
N LEU A 39 3.63 9.16 3.70
CA LEU A 39 3.02 10.27 2.97
C LEU A 39 1.54 10.01 2.66
N LEU A 40 1.20 8.80 2.21
CA LEU A 40 -0.19 8.42 1.93
C LEU A 40 -1.03 8.41 3.21
N GLU A 41 -0.49 7.87 4.31
CA GLU A 41 -1.18 7.82 5.60
C GLU A 41 -1.48 9.22 6.16
N GLN A 42 -0.57 10.18 5.97
CA GLN A 42 -0.73 11.56 6.41
C GLN A 42 -1.67 12.39 5.52
N ALA A 43 -2.09 11.87 4.36
CA ALA A 43 -3.03 12.55 3.49
C ALA A 43 -4.43 12.62 4.12
N SER A 44 -5.23 13.61 3.72
CA SER A 44 -6.64 13.71 4.13
C SER A 44 -7.55 13.88 2.91
N PRO A 45 -8.50 12.94 2.67
CA PRO A 45 -8.59 11.63 3.30
C PRO A 45 -7.39 10.75 2.93
N SER A 46 -6.95 9.88 3.86
CA SER A 46 -5.85 8.94 3.59
C SER A 46 -6.31 7.90 2.56
N PRO A 47 -5.61 7.73 1.43
CA PRO A 47 -5.88 6.66 0.48
C PRO A 47 -5.25 5.33 0.89
N LEU A 48 -4.36 5.32 1.91
CA LEU A 48 -3.66 4.10 2.31
C LEU A 48 -4.58 3.21 3.14
N VAL A 49 -4.84 2.00 2.66
CA VAL A 49 -5.53 0.95 3.40
C VAL A 49 -4.55 0.17 4.27
N LYS A 50 -3.40 -0.22 3.71
CA LYS A 50 -2.37 -0.99 4.42
C LYS A 50 -1.02 -0.88 3.71
N TYR A 51 0.04 -0.75 4.50
CA TYR A 51 1.41 -1.02 4.08
C TYR A 51 1.88 -2.37 4.66
N LEU A 52 2.51 -3.21 3.83
CA LEU A 52 3.01 -4.54 4.21
C LEU A 52 4.47 -4.74 3.72
N PRO A 53 5.47 -4.62 4.61
CA PRO A 53 6.83 -5.03 4.29
C PRO A 53 6.94 -6.57 4.26
N LEU A 54 7.70 -7.09 3.29
CA LEU A 54 7.99 -8.52 3.09
C LEU A 54 9.52 -8.69 2.92
N PRO A 55 10.31 -8.58 4.00
CA PRO A 55 11.77 -8.52 3.92
C PRO A 55 12.44 -9.81 3.43
N GLU A 56 11.78 -10.95 3.58
CA GLU A 56 12.22 -12.26 3.09
C GLU A 56 11.99 -12.42 1.58
N GLU A 57 11.14 -11.57 0.99
CA GLU A 57 10.85 -11.59 -0.43
C GLU A 57 11.89 -10.80 -1.23
N THR A 58 12.11 -11.24 -2.46
CA THR A 58 12.92 -10.54 -3.46
C THR A 58 12.02 -9.84 -4.48
N HIS A 59 12.61 -9.08 -5.41
CA HIS A 59 11.86 -8.50 -6.53
C HIS A 59 11.14 -9.55 -7.37
N ALA A 60 11.72 -10.74 -7.55
CA ALA A 60 11.10 -11.79 -8.35
C ALA A 60 9.94 -12.50 -7.60
N THR A 61 10.01 -12.57 -6.28
CA THR A 61 9.09 -13.40 -5.48
C THR A 61 7.98 -12.59 -4.83
N ILE A 62 8.14 -11.29 -4.61
CA ILE A 62 7.16 -10.44 -3.90
C ILE A 62 5.79 -10.35 -4.57
N TYR A 63 5.72 -10.36 -5.90
CA TYR A 63 4.48 -10.03 -6.62
C TYR A 63 3.31 -10.95 -6.26
N HIS A 64 3.58 -12.25 -6.13
CA HIS A 64 2.55 -13.24 -5.78
C HIS A 64 1.99 -13.07 -4.36
N PRO A 65 2.80 -13.11 -3.27
CA PRO A 65 2.31 -12.90 -1.92
C PRO A 65 1.71 -11.51 -1.72
N ALA A 66 2.31 -10.45 -2.30
CA ALA A 66 1.78 -9.11 -2.20
C ALA A 66 0.40 -8.98 -2.86
N ALA A 67 0.21 -9.52 -4.07
CA ALA A 67 -1.08 -9.48 -4.76
C ALA A 67 -2.16 -10.23 -3.98
N LEU A 68 -1.85 -11.41 -3.45
CA LEU A 68 -2.80 -12.19 -2.66
C LEU A 68 -3.24 -11.46 -1.38
N GLN A 69 -2.30 -10.83 -0.67
CA GLN A 69 -2.59 -10.03 0.52
C GLN A 69 -3.38 -8.76 0.18
N ALA A 70 -3.05 -8.10 -0.93
CA ALA A 70 -3.76 -6.92 -1.41
C ALA A 70 -5.23 -7.23 -1.73
N LEU A 71 -5.48 -8.31 -2.49
CA LEU A 71 -6.84 -8.71 -2.85
C LEU A 71 -7.68 -9.01 -1.61
N ARG A 72 -7.15 -9.78 -0.66
CA ARG A 72 -7.83 -10.10 0.60
C ARG A 72 -8.12 -8.87 1.47
N THR A 73 -7.23 -7.89 1.45
CA THR A 73 -7.37 -6.66 2.25
C THR A 73 -8.33 -5.67 1.62
N LEU A 74 -8.27 -5.50 0.29
CA LEU A 74 -9.08 -4.53 -0.44
C LEU A 74 -10.50 -5.05 -0.68
N PHE A 75 -10.66 -6.36 -0.85
CA PHE A 75 -11.94 -7.02 -1.16
C PHE A 75 -12.21 -8.14 -0.15
N PRO A 76 -12.44 -7.82 1.13
CA PRO A 76 -12.74 -8.83 2.14
C PRO A 76 -14.04 -9.56 1.80
N ALA A 77 -14.11 -10.85 2.09
CA ALA A 77 -15.35 -11.60 1.96
C ALA A 77 -16.42 -11.01 2.88
N PRO A 78 -17.71 -11.02 2.47
CA PRO A 78 -18.79 -10.66 3.35
C PRO A 78 -18.74 -11.51 4.63
N PRO A 79 -19.08 -10.95 5.81
CA PRO A 79 -19.17 -11.74 7.02
C PRO A 79 -20.18 -12.90 6.78
N PRO A 80 -19.93 -14.08 7.35
CA PRO A 80 -20.87 -15.19 7.23
C PRO A 80 -22.24 -14.74 7.74
N ALA A 81 -23.30 -15.11 7.02
CA ALA A 81 -24.66 -14.83 7.47
C ALA A 81 -24.85 -15.47 8.85
N SER A 82 -25.28 -14.66 9.82
CA SER A 82 -25.66 -15.17 11.14
C SER A 82 -26.77 -16.22 10.99
N PRO A 83 -26.73 -17.32 11.75
CA PRO A 83 -27.77 -18.34 11.72
C PRO A 83 -29.13 -17.82 12.17
#